data_AF-A0A673IRE6-F1
#
_entry.id   AF-A0A673IRE6-F1
#
_cell.length_a   1.000
_cell.length_b   1.000
_cell.length_c   1.000
_cell.angle_alpha   90.00
_cell.angle_beta   90.00
_cell.angle_gamma   90.00
#
_symmetry.space_group_name_H-M   'P 1'
#
loop_
_entity.id
_entity.type
_entity.pdbx_description
1 polymer ?
#
loop_
_entity_poly.entity_id
_entity_poly.type
_entity_poly.pdbx_seq_one_letter_code
_entity_poly.pdbx_strand_id
1 'polypeptide(L)'
;RILFVNKYLNTAFFNQVEALDSSITYDEIFKTIMSMSNGKATDPDGIIIEMLKAASHMLLCPFMLSLYNKILYTGDFPEAWYEAVICPLYKNGDRNNVENYRGISLFNVLGKMFTKILNRRLVSYV
;
A
#
# COMPACT_ATOMS: atom_id res chain seq x y z
N ARG A 1 8.13 -5.03 17.84
CA ARG A 1 9.39 -4.52 18.44
C ARG A 1 10.46 -5.61 18.35
N ILE A 2 11.35 -5.55 17.36
CA ILE A 2 12.35 -6.58 17.07
C ILE A 2 13.54 -6.41 18.02
N LEU A 3 13.56 -7.14 19.14
CA LEU A 3 14.72 -7.14 20.06
C LEU A 3 15.72 -8.29 19.79
N PHE A 4 15.44 -9.18 18.83
CA PHE A 4 16.25 -10.38 18.61
C PHE A 4 17.38 -10.19 17.57
N VAL A 5 17.35 -9.11 16.79
CA VAL A 5 18.23 -8.92 15.63
C VAL A 5 19.48 -8.07 15.96
N ASN A 6 19.53 -7.47 17.15
CA ASN A 6 20.51 -6.44 17.53
C ASN A 6 21.95 -6.92 17.79
N LYS A 7 22.20 -8.23 17.89
CA LYS A 7 23.52 -8.74 18.31
C LYS A 7 24.50 -9.02 17.14
N TYR A 8 24.01 -9.09 15.90
CA TYR A 8 24.79 -9.67 14.78
C TYR A 8 24.91 -8.78 13.53
N LEU A 9 24.42 -7.55 13.56
CA LEU A 9 24.43 -6.67 12.39
C LEU A 9 25.39 -5.50 12.60
N ASN A 10 26.17 -5.19 11.57
CA ASN A 10 27.15 -4.10 11.59
C ASN A 10 26.45 -2.73 11.45
N THR A 11 27.03 -1.66 11.99
CA THR A 11 26.37 -0.34 12.15
C THR A 11 25.81 0.24 10.85
N ALA A 12 26.46 0.00 9.70
CA ALA A 12 25.96 0.42 8.39
C ALA A 12 24.68 -0.31 7.96
N PHE A 13 24.59 -1.61 8.25
CA PHE A 13 23.38 -2.40 8.03
C PHE A 13 22.27 -1.94 8.99
N PHE A 14 22.62 -1.63 10.24
CA PHE A 14 21.69 -1.13 11.25
C PHE A 14 21.03 0.19 10.85
N ASN A 15 21.82 1.16 10.37
CA ASN A 15 21.32 2.46 9.91
C ASN A 15 20.39 2.35 8.69
N GLN A 16 20.62 1.37 7.80
CA GLN A 16 19.75 1.14 6.64
C GLN A 16 18.45 0.41 7.02
N VAL A 17 18.48 -0.48 8.02
CA VAL A 17 17.27 -1.11 8.58
C VAL A 17 16.42 -0.09 9.34
N GLU A 18 17.04 0.83 10.10
CA GLU A 18 16.31 1.92 10.76
C GLU A 18 15.58 2.83 9.76
N ALA A 19 16.12 3.00 8.55
CA ALA A 19 15.45 3.79 7.51
C ALA A 19 14.14 3.15 7.03
N LEU A 20 14.04 1.81 7.02
CA LEU A 20 12.81 1.10 6.63
C LEU A 20 11.68 1.32 7.65
N ASP A 21 12.03 1.27 8.94
CA ASP A 21 11.11 1.42 10.08
C ASP A 21 10.89 2.89 10.49
N SER A 22 11.52 3.84 9.79
CA SER A 22 11.35 5.27 10.05
C SER A 22 9.92 5.74 9.82
N SER A 23 9.49 6.84 10.46
CA SER A 23 8.15 7.39 10.20
C SER A 23 7.95 7.72 8.71
N ILE A 24 6.78 7.39 8.18
CA ILE A 24 6.33 7.82 6.86
C ILE A 24 6.22 9.34 6.85
N THR A 25 6.71 9.94 5.76
CA THR A 25 6.70 11.38 5.56
C THR A 25 5.53 11.83 4.69
N TYR A 26 5.16 13.11 4.80
CA TYR A 26 4.16 13.72 3.93
C TYR A 26 4.55 13.62 2.45
N ASP A 27 5.84 13.83 2.13
CA ASP A 27 6.35 13.79 0.77
C ASP A 27 6.24 12.39 0.15
N GLU A 28 6.51 11.33 0.92
CA GLU A 28 6.29 9.95 0.48
C GLU A 28 4.82 9.68 0.14
N ILE A 29 3.89 10.15 0.97
CA ILE A 29 2.45 10.05 0.75
C ILE A 29 2.06 10.78 -0.53
N PHE A 30 2.45 12.05 -0.64
CA PHE A 30 2.13 12.90 -1.77
C PHE A 30 2.67 12.33 -3.09
N LYS A 31 3.96 11.98 -3.14
CA LYS A 31 4.59 11.34 -4.30
C LYS A 31 3.94 10.01 -4.65
N THR A 32 3.47 9.26 -3.65
CA THR A 32 2.77 7.99 -3.90
C THR A 32 1.42 8.22 -4.55
N ILE A 33 0.58 9.10 -4.01
CA ILE A 33 -0.72 9.45 -4.61
C ILE A 33 -0.55 9.88 -6.06
N MET A 34 0.37 10.82 -6.32
CA MET A 34 0.57 11.37 -7.67
C MET A 34 1.06 10.31 -8.66
N SER A 35 1.84 9.33 -8.21
CA SER A 35 2.38 8.25 -9.05
C SER A 35 1.41 7.10 -9.33
N MET A 36 0.26 7.02 -8.66
CA MET A 36 -0.71 5.95 -8.89
C MET A 36 -1.51 6.25 -10.17
N SER A 37 -1.79 5.21 -10.95
CA SER A 37 -2.46 5.34 -12.25
C SER A 37 -3.97 5.53 -12.09
N ASN A 38 -4.55 6.44 -12.87
CA ASN A 38 -5.99 6.67 -12.97
C ASN A 38 -6.71 5.49 -13.67
N GLY A 39 -8.04 5.44 -13.56
CA GLY A 39 -8.93 4.49 -14.24
C GLY A 39 -8.84 3.07 -13.69
N LYS A 40 -8.40 2.91 -12.44
CA LYS A 40 -8.33 1.59 -11.79
C LYS A 40 -9.65 1.25 -11.11
N ALA A 41 -10.03 -0.02 -11.19
CA ALA A 41 -11.19 -0.54 -10.49
C ALA A 41 -11.06 -0.32 -8.98
N THR A 42 -12.14 0.15 -8.38
CA THR A 42 -12.28 0.36 -6.93
C THR A 42 -12.76 -0.92 -6.26
N ASP A 43 -12.52 -1.01 -4.96
CA ASP A 43 -13.20 -1.92 -4.06
C ASP A 43 -14.66 -1.45 -3.80
N PRO A 44 -15.49 -2.21 -3.05
CA PRO A 44 -16.87 -1.85 -2.76
C PRO A 44 -17.08 -0.50 -2.07
N ASP A 45 -16.04 0.03 -1.41
CA ASP A 45 -16.08 1.35 -0.74
C ASP A 45 -16.13 2.51 -1.75
N GLY A 46 -15.85 2.26 -3.03
CA GLY A 46 -16.00 3.23 -4.11
C GLY A 46 -14.92 4.32 -4.18
N ILE A 47 -13.90 4.27 -3.32
CA ILE A 47 -12.83 5.27 -3.28
C ILE A 47 -11.81 5.00 -4.40
N ILE A 48 -11.80 5.88 -5.39
CA ILE A 48 -10.84 5.85 -6.50
C ILE A 48 -9.63 6.77 -6.27
N ILE A 49 -8.54 6.51 -6.98
CA ILE A 49 -7.30 7.28 -6.84
C ILE A 49 -7.47 8.74 -7.26
N GLU A 50 -8.36 9.03 -8.21
CA GLU A 50 -8.66 10.36 -8.69
C GLU A 50 -9.27 11.23 -7.59
N MET A 51 -10.10 10.65 -6.73
CA MET A 51 -10.63 11.33 -5.54
C MET A 51 -9.49 11.69 -4.59
N LEU A 52 -8.56 10.76 -4.36
CA LEU A 52 -7.40 11.00 -3.50
C LEU A 52 -6.47 12.07 -4.08
N LYS A 53 -6.24 12.07 -5.40
CA LYS A 53 -5.44 13.11 -6.08
C LYS A 53 -6.10 14.47 -6.04
N ALA A 54 -7.42 14.55 -6.21
CA ALA A 54 -8.15 15.80 -6.12
C ALA A 54 -8.11 16.37 -4.68
N ALA A 55 -8.11 15.51 -3.68
CA ALA A 55 -8.10 15.88 -2.27
C ALA A 55 -6.69 15.90 -1.63
N SER A 56 -5.63 15.56 -2.36
CA SER A 56 -4.29 15.32 -1.78
C SER A 56 -3.65 16.55 -1.15
N HIS A 57 -4.00 17.75 -1.62
CA HIS A 57 -3.49 18.99 -1.06
C HIS A 57 -4.27 19.48 0.17
N MET A 58 -5.39 18.82 0.50
CA MET A 58 -6.26 19.17 1.62
C MET A 58 -6.03 18.23 2.82
N LEU A 59 -7.02 18.13 3.71
CA LEU A 59 -6.97 17.35 4.98
C LEU A 59 -6.64 15.86 4.81
N LEU A 60 -6.71 15.31 3.59
CA LEU A 60 -6.50 13.89 3.33
C LEU A 60 -5.05 13.44 3.60
N CYS A 61 -4.05 14.18 3.10
CA CYS A 61 -2.65 13.79 3.32
C CYS A 61 -2.23 13.83 4.79
N PRO A 62 -2.57 14.87 5.59
CA PRO A 62 -2.33 14.86 7.03
C PRO A 62 -3.04 13.72 7.76
N PHE A 63 -4.27 13.39 7.38
CA PHE A 63 -5.00 12.24 7.94
C PHE A 63 -4.30 10.91 7.63
N MET A 64 -3.95 10.69 6.36
CA MET A 64 -3.20 9.51 5.92
C MET A 64 -1.86 9.40 6.61
N LEU A 65 -1.16 10.51 6.82
CA LEU A 65 0.12 10.55 7.53
C LEU A 65 -0.01 10.05 8.96
N SER A 66 -1.02 10.53 9.68
CA SER A 66 -1.32 10.07 11.04
C SER A 66 -1.70 8.59 11.06
N LEU A 67 -2.61 8.18 10.16
CA LEU A 67 -3.07 6.80 10.03
C LEU A 67 -1.91 5.84 9.73
N TYR A 68 -1.11 6.12 8.72
CA TYR A 68 -0.04 5.23 8.26
C TYR A 68 1.07 5.11 9.28
N ASN A 69 1.45 6.20 9.95
CA ASN A 69 2.43 6.13 11.02
C ASN A 69 1.90 5.36 12.24
N LYS A 70 0.61 5.49 12.55
CA LYS A 70 -0.02 4.66 13.59
C LYS A 70 0.03 3.18 13.23
N ILE A 71 -0.37 2.82 12.01
CA ILE A 71 -0.32 1.43 11.51
C ILE A 71 1.11 0.90 11.53
N LEU A 72 2.10 1.69 11.07
CA LEU A 72 3.50 1.30 11.08
C LEU A 72 4.03 1.05 12.51
N TYR A 73 3.60 1.89 13.46
CA TYR A 73 4.02 1.78 14.85
C TYR A 73 3.37 0.59 15.58
N THR A 74 2.06 0.38 15.38
CA THR A 74 1.32 -0.69 16.09
C THR A 74 1.40 -2.04 15.39
N GLY A 75 1.56 -2.05 14.07
CA GLY A 75 1.41 -3.25 13.23
C GLY A 75 -0.05 -3.63 12.97
N ASP A 76 -1.01 -2.81 13.39
CA ASP A 76 -2.44 -3.11 13.28
C ASP A 76 -3.03 -2.43 12.05
N PHE A 77 -3.50 -3.23 11.09
CA PHE A 77 -4.17 -2.73 9.88
C PHE A 77 -5.69 -2.71 10.06
N PRO A 78 -6.41 -1.78 9.39
CA PRO A 78 -7.86 -1.82 9.32
C PRO A 78 -8.36 -3.14 8.73
N GLU A 79 -9.46 -3.67 9.28
CA GLU A 79 -10.04 -4.95 8.81
C GLU A 79 -10.34 -4.94 7.31
N ALA A 80 -10.91 -3.83 6.83
CA ALA A 80 -11.22 -3.60 5.42
C ALA A 80 -10.00 -3.71 4.47
N TRP A 81 -8.76 -3.60 4.97
CA TRP A 81 -7.57 -3.75 4.14
C TRP A 81 -7.16 -5.21 3.94
N TYR A 82 -7.64 -6.12 4.78
CA TYR A 82 -7.44 -7.57 4.60
C TYR A 82 -8.46 -8.17 3.62
N GLU A 83 -9.56 -7.46 3.37
CA GLU A 83 -10.59 -7.90 2.45
C GLU A 83 -10.23 -7.56 1.00
N ALA A 84 -10.56 -8.47 0.10
CA ALA A 84 -10.41 -8.26 -1.33
C ALA A 84 -11.60 -8.85 -2.09
N VAL A 85 -12.11 -8.08 -3.03
CA VAL A 85 -13.11 -8.60 -3.97
C VAL A 85 -12.39 -9.33 -5.09
N ILE A 86 -12.69 -10.61 -5.27
CA ILE A 86 -12.17 -11.40 -6.39
C ILE A 86 -13.07 -11.22 -7.60
N CYS A 87 -12.57 -10.52 -8.61
CA CYS A 87 -13.24 -10.35 -9.88
C CYS A 87 -12.65 -11.29 -10.94
N PRO A 88 -13.43 -12.21 -11.52
CA PRO A 88 -12.95 -13.04 -12.64
C PRO A 88 -12.81 -12.17 -13.89
N LEU A 89 -11.58 -12.05 -14.40
CA LEU A 89 -11.31 -11.39 -15.67
C LEU A 89 -11.10 -12.45 -16.76
N TYR A 90 -11.93 -12.40 -17.78
CA TYR A 90 -11.79 -13.27 -18.94
C TYR A 90 -10.44 -13.06 -19.63
N LYS A 91 -9.75 -14.17 -19.94
CA LYS A 91 -8.46 -14.18 -20.64
C LYS A 91 -8.66 -14.48 -22.13
N ASN A 92 -9.09 -15.69 -22.48
CA ASN A 92 -9.26 -16.18 -23.86
C ASN A 92 -10.00 -17.54 -23.88
N GLY A 93 -10.45 -18.02 -25.05
CA GLY A 93 -11.09 -19.33 -25.21
C GLY A 93 -12.62 -19.31 -25.08
N ASP A 94 -13.19 -20.38 -24.56
CA ASP A 94 -14.63 -20.48 -24.29
C ASP A 94 -14.99 -19.75 -22.98
N ARG A 95 -16.01 -18.88 -23.04
CA ARG A 95 -16.53 -18.11 -21.90
C ARG A 95 -17.27 -18.98 -20.87
N ASN A 96 -17.67 -20.18 -21.24
CA ASN A 96 -18.33 -21.12 -20.32
C ASN A 96 -17.34 -21.98 -19.52
N ASN A 97 -16.05 -21.94 -19.86
CA ASN A 97 -15.02 -22.65 -19.11
C ASN A 97 -14.37 -21.71 -18.07
N VAL A 98 -14.42 -22.08 -16.79
CA VAL A 98 -13.87 -21.31 -15.67
C VAL A 98 -12.36 -21.12 -15.77
N GLU A 99 -11.63 -22.08 -16.34
CA GLU A 99 -10.16 -22.01 -16.50
C GLU A 99 -9.71 -20.88 -17.45
N ASN A 100 -10.63 -20.38 -18.27
CA ASN A 100 -10.39 -19.28 -19.21
C ASN A 100 -10.50 -17.89 -18.56
N TYR A 101 -10.66 -17.83 -17.24
CA TYR A 101 -10.68 -16.61 -16.44
C TYR A 101 -9.48 -16.58 -15.49
N ARG A 102 -9.01 -15.37 -15.17
CA ARG A 102 -8.06 -15.13 -14.09
C ARG A 102 -8.72 -14.33 -12.98
N GLY A 103 -8.55 -14.75 -11.73
CA GLY A 103 -8.99 -13.95 -10.59
C GLY A 103 -8.13 -12.68 -10.47
N ILE A 104 -8.77 -11.54 -10.26
CA ILE A 104 -8.11 -10.29 -9.88
C ILE A 104 -8.66 -9.84 -8.54
N SER A 105 -7.76 -9.58 -7.59
CA SER A 105 -8.11 -9.08 -6.27
C SER A 105 -8.18 -7.55 -6.26
N LEU A 106 -9.35 -7.00 -5.98
CA LEU A 106 -9.57 -5.58 -5.76
C LEU A 106 -9.47 -5.28 -4.27
N PHE A 107 -8.32 -4.75 -3.85
CA PHE A 107 -8.09 -4.28 -2.47
C PHE A 107 -8.41 -2.80 -2.29
N ASN A 108 -8.57 -2.41 -1.03
CA ASN A 108 -8.69 -1.04 -0.59
C ASN A 108 -7.55 -0.15 -1.10
N VAL A 109 -7.91 1.02 -1.63
CA VAL A 109 -6.94 1.95 -2.25
C VAL A 109 -5.97 2.54 -1.22
N LEU A 110 -6.42 2.76 0.02
CA LEU A 110 -5.57 3.27 1.09
C LEU A 110 -4.54 2.20 1.49
N GLY A 111 -4.96 0.95 1.59
CA GLY A 111 -4.06 -0.19 1.84
C GLY A 111 -3.04 -0.37 0.72
N LYS A 112 -3.47 -0.33 -0.55
CA LYS A 112 -2.57 -0.36 -1.71
C LYS A 112 -1.52 0.76 -1.66
N MET A 113 -1.93 1.96 -1.24
CA MET A 113 -1.04 3.11 -1.14
C MET A 113 -0.01 2.92 -0.03
N PHE A 114 -0.42 2.47 1.16
CA PHE A 114 0.49 2.15 2.26
C PHE A 114 1.53 1.11 1.83
N THR A 115 1.09 0.00 1.25
CA THR A 115 2.00 -1.06 0.77
C THR A 115 2.93 -0.57 -0.34
N LYS A 116 2.48 0.36 -1.20
CA LYS A 116 3.34 0.97 -2.23
C LYS A 116 4.45 1.84 -1.64
N ILE A 117 4.18 2.56 -0.54
CA ILE A 117 5.21 3.32 0.20
C ILE A 117 6.26 2.35 0.76
N LEU A 118 5.82 1.30 1.46
CA LEU A 118 6.73 0.30 2.02
C LEU A 118 7.54 -0.42 0.93
N ASN A 119 6.89 -0.78 -0.17
CA ASN A 119 7.56 -1.42 -1.29
C ASN A 119 8.65 -0.53 -1.89
N ARG A 120 8.45 0.79 -2.00
CA ARG A 120 9.49 1.73 -2.45
C ARG A 120 10.69 1.73 -1.51
N ARG A 121 10.46 1.76 -0.20
CA ARG A 121 11.53 1.69 0.79
C ARG A 121 12.33 0.40 0.67
N LEU A 122 11.63 -0.74 0.56
CA LEU A 122 12.24 -2.06 0.39
C LEU A 122 13.04 -2.16 -0.91
N VAL A 123 12.49 -1.70 -2.03
CA VAL A 123 13.19 -1.72 -3.33
C VAL A 123 14.39 -0.78 -3.35
N SER A 124 14.35 0.35 -2.62
CA SER A 124 15.53 1.22 -2.49
C SER A 124 16.62 0.67 -1.57
N TYR A 125 16.28 -0.32 -0.74
CA TYR A 125 17.20 -0.97 0.19
C TYR A 125 17.94 -2.15 -0.45
N VAL A 126 17.27 -2.91 -1.32
CA VAL A 126 17.83 -4.06 -2.07
C VAL A 126 18.60 -3.57 -3.30
#